data_AF-A0A7V1XY05-F1
#
_entry.id   AF-A0A7V1XY05-F1
#
_cell.length_a   1.000
_cell.length_b   1.000
_cell.length_c   1.000
_cell.angle_alpha   90.00
_cell.angle_beta   90.00
_cell.angle_gamma   90.00
#
_symmetry.space_group_name_H-M   'P 1'
#
loop_
_entity.id
_entity.type
_entity.pdbx_description
1 polymer ?
#
loop_
_entity_poly.entity_id
_entity_poly.type
_entity_poly.pdbx_seq_one_letter_code
_entity_poly.pdbx_strand_id
1 'polypeptide(L)'
;MLSLLLLLALTQDVYRIQPVRPVEQLRQEALAAQPPKESGDFLPTDLVELAKLDRTIKLDIRYASTNNFLSAKMYSSPKAFLQRPAAEALVRAHRRLKAHGYGLLIHDGYRPWYVTKMFWEATPPEKRAFVADPATGSRHNRGCAVDLTLYDLKTGRAVEMPSLYDEMSPRSAPDYPGGTAGQRRLRDLLRSAMEAEGFKVFPEEWWHFDYKDWRRYRIVNVPFEKLTRARRLRGKYSAGRRCSPIATVICDSRNHLSPLFAMRKPQLLCFLKFGMMCLKTRNLRMFFDFFYPYSARPSASKRREPYNLGVRKEP
;
A
#
# COMPACT_ATOMS: atom_id res chain seq x y z
N MET A 1 26.15 11.37 38.36
CA MET A 1 25.68 10.36 37.40
C MET A 1 24.20 10.62 37.15
N LEU A 2 23.88 11.65 36.37
CA LEU A 2 23.37 11.54 35.00
C LEU A 2 22.39 10.37 34.74
N SER A 3 21.14 10.77 34.49
CA SER A 3 20.20 10.13 33.57
C SER A 3 19.47 8.86 34.03
N LEU A 4 18.51 9.05 34.94
CA LEU A 4 17.28 8.25 34.94
C LEU A 4 16.04 9.15 34.85
N LEU A 5 16.12 10.19 34.01
CA LEU A 5 14.94 10.91 33.56
C LEU A 5 14.59 10.43 32.15
N LEU A 6 13.30 10.09 32.00
CA LEU A 6 12.56 10.01 30.74
C LEU A 6 12.59 8.67 29.97
N LEU A 7 11.94 7.66 30.54
CA LEU A 7 11.19 6.68 29.73
C LEU A 7 9.96 6.15 30.48
N LEU A 8 9.22 7.05 31.12
CA LEU A 8 7.78 6.85 31.28
C LEU A 8 7.15 7.08 29.90
N ALA A 9 7.32 6.11 29.00
CA ALA A 9 6.31 5.88 27.99
C ALA A 9 5.05 5.56 28.78
N LEU A 10 4.21 6.58 29.01
CA LEU A 10 2.88 6.40 29.55
C LEU A 10 2.22 5.34 28.68
N THR A 11 2.16 4.12 29.19
CA THR A 11 1.47 3.02 28.56
C THR A 11 0.03 3.47 28.50
N GLN A 12 -0.44 3.87 27.32
CA GLN A 12 -1.86 4.09 27.12
C GLN A 12 -2.58 2.83 27.59
N ASP A 13 -3.57 3.00 28.45
CA ASP A 13 -4.38 1.89 28.93
C ASP A 13 -4.88 1.06 27.73
N VAL A 14 -4.94 -0.25 27.92
CA VAL A 14 -5.39 -1.17 26.88
C VAL A 14 -6.64 -1.86 27.35
N TYR A 15 -7.70 -1.68 26.57
CA TYR A 15 -8.95 -2.39 26.75
C TYR A 15 -8.69 -3.89 26.62
N ARG A 16 -9.30 -4.70 27.49
CA ARG A 16 -9.16 -6.16 27.51
C ARG A 16 -10.51 -6.83 27.74
N ILE A 17 -10.65 -8.01 27.17
CA ILE A 17 -11.76 -8.92 27.47
C ILE A 17 -11.19 -10.25 27.95
N GLN A 18 -12.02 -11.02 28.66
CA GLN A 18 -11.74 -12.43 28.89
C GLN A 18 -12.18 -13.23 27.66
N PRO A 19 -11.29 -13.93 26.96
CA PRO A 19 -11.68 -14.80 25.85
C PRO A 19 -12.58 -15.93 26.34
N VAL A 20 -13.65 -16.26 25.60
CA VAL A 20 -14.56 -17.36 25.96
C VAL A 20 -13.91 -18.75 25.82
N ARG A 21 -12.80 -18.83 25.09
CA ARG A 21 -12.02 -20.05 24.84
C ARG A 21 -10.52 -19.71 24.81
N PRO A 22 -9.61 -20.67 25.10
CA PRO A 22 -8.17 -20.45 25.01
C PRO A 22 -7.74 -19.99 23.62
N VAL A 23 -7.03 -18.86 23.54
CA VAL A 23 -6.63 -18.24 22.26
C VAL A 23 -5.82 -19.18 21.37
N GLU A 24 -4.98 -20.04 21.96
CA GLU A 24 -4.16 -20.96 21.16
C GLU A 24 -4.97 -22.07 20.51
N GLN A 25 -6.02 -22.58 21.18
CA GLN A 25 -6.96 -23.51 20.56
C GLN A 25 -7.66 -22.86 19.36
N LEU A 26 -8.15 -21.63 19.54
CA LEU A 26 -8.79 -20.86 18.48
C LEU A 26 -7.85 -20.61 17.29
N ARG A 27 -6.55 -20.41 17.55
CA ARG A 27 -5.54 -20.24 16.51
C ARG A 27 -5.44 -21.48 15.63
N GLN A 28 -5.34 -22.66 16.22
CA GLN A 28 -5.22 -23.92 15.47
C GLN A 28 -6.45 -24.15 14.59
N GLU A 29 -7.65 -23.97 15.15
CA GLU A 29 -8.91 -24.09 14.41
C GLU A 29 -9.02 -23.06 13.27
N ALA A 30 -8.67 -21.81 13.53
CA ALA A 30 -8.76 -20.75 12.53
C ALA A 30 -7.74 -20.92 11.38
N LEU A 31 -6.53 -21.41 11.67
CA LEU A 31 -5.52 -21.71 10.66
C LEU A 31 -5.92 -22.90 9.76
N ALA A 32 -6.67 -23.86 10.28
CA ALA A 32 -7.22 -24.98 9.51
C ALA A 32 -8.45 -24.59 8.66
N ALA A 33 -9.14 -23.51 9.04
CA ALA A 33 -10.33 -23.03 8.35
C ALA A 33 -10.01 -22.23 7.07
N GLN A 34 -11.03 -22.04 6.22
CA GLN A 34 -10.93 -21.27 4.98
C GLN A 34 -11.92 -20.10 5.00
N PRO A 35 -11.56 -18.95 4.38
CA PRO A 35 -12.48 -17.82 4.24
C PRO A 35 -13.73 -18.22 3.43
N PRO A 36 -14.84 -17.48 3.60
CA PRO A 36 -16.03 -17.69 2.79
C PRO A 36 -15.69 -17.59 1.30
N LYS A 37 -16.32 -18.45 0.49
CA LYS A 37 -16.15 -18.41 -0.96
C LYS A 37 -16.83 -17.16 -1.51
N GLU A 38 -16.09 -16.36 -2.25
CA GLU A 38 -16.62 -15.20 -2.96
C GLU A 38 -16.59 -15.43 -4.47
N SER A 39 -17.63 -14.96 -5.15
CA SER A 39 -17.67 -14.85 -6.61
C SER A 39 -17.81 -13.37 -6.97
N GLY A 40 -17.19 -12.96 -8.08
CA GLY A 40 -17.19 -11.58 -8.52
C GLY A 40 -15.91 -11.18 -9.26
N ASP A 41 -16.01 -10.10 -10.03
CA ASP A 41 -14.88 -9.49 -10.73
C ASP A 41 -14.06 -8.62 -9.77
N PHE A 42 -13.19 -9.26 -9.01
CA PHE A 42 -12.32 -8.59 -8.04
C PHE A 42 -11.00 -8.15 -8.67
N LEU A 43 -10.54 -6.96 -8.29
CA LEU A 43 -9.20 -6.49 -8.60
C LEU A 43 -8.14 -7.43 -8.01
N PRO A 44 -6.97 -7.57 -8.67
CA PRO A 44 -5.83 -8.26 -8.10
C PRO A 44 -5.40 -7.63 -6.78
N THR A 45 -5.07 -8.48 -5.80
CA THR A 45 -4.50 -8.04 -4.53
C THR A 45 -3.09 -7.48 -4.72
N ASP A 46 -2.86 -6.25 -4.27
CA ASP A 46 -1.54 -5.59 -4.25
C ASP A 46 -1.30 -4.93 -2.88
N LEU A 47 -1.03 -5.78 -1.88
CA LEU A 47 -0.69 -5.33 -0.53
C LEU A 47 0.73 -4.76 -0.48
N VAL A 48 0.85 -3.51 -0.03
CA VAL A 48 2.11 -2.79 0.14
C VAL A 48 2.34 -2.40 1.59
N GLU A 49 3.59 -2.47 2.03
CA GLU A 49 4.00 -2.13 3.39
C GLU A 49 4.06 -0.61 3.57
N LEU A 50 3.30 -0.06 4.53
CA LEU A 50 3.15 1.40 4.72
C LEU A 50 4.48 2.10 5.01
N ALA A 51 5.30 1.51 5.88
CA ALA A 51 6.61 2.06 6.27
C ALA A 51 7.60 2.18 5.09
N LYS A 52 7.33 1.52 3.95
CA LYS A 52 8.13 1.66 2.74
C LYS A 52 7.69 2.82 1.84
N LEU A 53 6.46 3.31 2.00
CA LEU A 53 5.94 4.45 1.25
C LEU A 53 6.26 5.77 1.96
N ASP A 54 6.13 5.82 3.28
CA ASP A 54 6.53 6.95 4.10
C ASP A 54 7.06 6.46 5.46
N ARG A 55 8.35 6.65 5.71
CA ARG A 55 9.03 6.22 6.95
C ARG A 55 8.64 7.05 8.18
N THR A 56 7.94 8.17 7.99
CA THR A 56 7.46 9.03 9.07
C THR A 56 6.09 8.62 9.60
N ILE A 57 5.42 7.66 8.97
CA ILE A 57 4.25 7.00 9.54
C ILE A 57 4.74 6.10 10.67
N LYS A 58 4.19 6.28 11.88
CA LYS A 58 4.54 5.44 13.03
C LYS A 58 3.67 4.19 13.05
N LEU A 59 4.22 3.10 13.54
CA LEU A 59 3.52 1.83 13.69
C LEU A 59 3.51 1.43 15.17
N ASP A 60 2.32 1.14 15.68
CA ASP A 60 2.08 0.49 16.96
C ASP A 60 1.07 -0.63 16.70
N ILE A 61 1.53 -1.67 15.98
CA ILE A 61 0.69 -2.75 15.49
C ILE A 61 0.29 -3.64 16.68
N ARG A 62 -0.87 -3.34 17.27
CA ARG A 62 -1.34 -3.90 18.55
C ARG A 62 -1.39 -5.42 18.52
N TYR A 63 -1.87 -5.98 17.42
CA TYR A 63 -2.00 -7.42 17.23
C TYR A 63 -0.68 -8.15 16.92
N ALA A 64 0.45 -7.45 16.77
CA ALA A 64 1.78 -8.05 16.73
C ALA A 64 2.43 -8.20 18.12
N SER A 65 1.73 -7.78 19.18
CA SER A 65 2.14 -7.84 20.59
C SER A 65 1.03 -8.42 21.46
N THR A 66 1.24 -8.50 22.77
CA THR A 66 0.18 -8.80 23.76
C THR A 66 -0.59 -7.55 24.20
N ASN A 67 -0.27 -6.38 23.65
CA ASN A 67 -0.91 -5.12 23.99
C ASN A 67 -2.20 -4.91 23.18
N ASN A 68 -3.17 -5.80 23.34
CA ASN A 68 -4.47 -5.78 22.64
C ASN A 68 -5.57 -6.42 23.49
N PHE A 69 -6.81 -6.35 23.00
CA PHE A 69 -7.99 -6.80 23.76
C PHE A 69 -8.01 -8.27 24.15
N LEU A 70 -7.26 -9.14 23.46
CA LEU A 70 -7.14 -10.57 23.78
C LEU A 70 -5.86 -10.92 24.53
N SER A 71 -4.99 -9.95 24.81
CA SER A 71 -3.69 -10.13 25.46
C SER A 71 -2.79 -11.19 24.81
N ALA A 72 -2.97 -11.42 23.51
CA ALA A 72 -2.29 -12.47 22.76
C ALA A 72 -1.79 -11.95 21.40
N LYS A 73 -0.62 -12.43 20.98
CA LYS A 73 -0.01 -12.06 19.70
C LYS A 73 -0.73 -12.75 18.55
N MET A 74 -1.22 -12.00 17.56
CA MET A 74 -1.92 -12.56 16.39
C MET A 74 -1.09 -12.51 15.11
N TYR A 75 -0.19 -11.53 14.99
CA TYR A 75 0.72 -11.38 13.86
C TYR A 75 2.15 -11.71 14.27
N SER A 76 2.95 -12.29 13.38
CA SER A 76 4.38 -12.50 13.64
C SER A 76 5.24 -11.25 13.59
N SER A 77 4.83 -10.22 12.86
CA SER A 77 5.63 -9.00 12.66
C SER A 77 4.79 -7.72 12.84
N PRO A 78 5.36 -6.64 13.43
CA PRO A 78 4.67 -5.37 13.63
C PRO A 78 4.69 -4.50 12.36
N LYS A 79 4.15 -5.02 11.26
CA LYS A 79 4.08 -4.34 9.96
C LYS A 79 2.62 -4.07 9.59
N ALA A 80 2.37 -2.94 8.95
CA ALA A 80 1.07 -2.65 8.37
C ALA A 80 1.13 -2.72 6.85
N PHE A 81 0.11 -3.35 6.26
CA PHE A 81 -0.07 -3.42 4.82
C PHE A 81 -1.45 -2.92 4.44
N LEU A 82 -1.59 -2.27 3.30
CA LEU A 82 -2.88 -1.92 2.69
C LEU A 82 -2.81 -2.22 1.19
N GLN A 83 -3.96 -2.31 0.51
CA GLN A 83 -3.99 -2.25 -0.95
C GLN A 83 -3.31 -0.96 -1.40
N ARG A 84 -2.50 -1.01 -2.46
CA ARG A 84 -1.70 0.14 -2.92
C ARG A 84 -2.50 1.45 -3.01
N PRO A 85 -3.70 1.53 -3.63
CA PRO A 85 -4.44 2.78 -3.69
C PRO A 85 -4.83 3.33 -2.32
N ALA A 86 -5.21 2.46 -1.38
CA ALA A 86 -5.51 2.84 0.00
C ALA A 86 -4.25 3.29 0.75
N ALA A 87 -3.12 2.61 0.55
CA ALA A 87 -1.83 2.97 1.14
C ALA A 87 -1.36 4.35 0.66
N GLU A 88 -1.47 4.64 -0.63
CA GLU A 88 -1.11 5.93 -1.21
C GLU A 88 -2.05 7.05 -0.74
N ALA A 89 -3.34 6.76 -0.59
CA ALA A 89 -4.31 7.69 0.01
C ALA A 89 -3.98 8.00 1.47
N LEU A 90 -3.63 6.99 2.26
CA LEU A 90 -3.19 7.16 3.65
C LEU A 90 -1.96 8.07 3.75
N VAL A 91 -0.98 7.93 2.83
CA VAL A 91 0.20 8.79 2.78
C VAL A 91 -0.18 10.25 2.51
N ARG A 92 -1.19 10.52 1.67
CA ARG A 92 -1.69 11.89 1.45
C ARG A 92 -2.39 12.45 2.69
N ALA A 93 -3.21 11.65 3.38
CA ALA A 93 -3.85 12.04 4.65
C ALA A 93 -2.79 12.36 5.72
N HIS A 94 -1.77 11.50 5.84
CA HIS A 94 -0.62 11.72 6.73
C HIS A 94 0.09 13.03 6.43
N ARG A 95 0.35 13.35 5.16
CA ARG A 95 0.99 14.62 4.76
C ARG A 95 0.12 15.83 5.09
N ARG A 96 -1.21 15.73 4.89
CA ARG A 96 -2.16 16.79 5.25
C ARG A 96 -2.10 17.10 6.75
N LEU A 97 -2.04 16.07 7.59
CA LEU A 97 -1.98 16.22 9.04
C LEU A 97 -0.70 16.89 9.54
N LYS A 98 0.41 16.78 8.78
CA LYS A 98 1.68 17.46 9.14
C LYS A 98 1.52 18.97 9.22
N ALA A 99 0.70 19.56 8.35
CA ALA A 99 0.40 21.00 8.38
C ALA A 99 -0.33 21.42 9.67
N HIS A 100 -0.96 20.47 10.38
CA HIS A 100 -1.63 20.68 11.65
C HIS A 100 -0.77 20.27 12.86
N GLY A 101 0.49 19.87 12.65
CA GLY A 101 1.39 19.44 13.72
C GLY A 101 1.24 17.97 14.13
N TYR A 102 0.55 17.14 13.33
CA TYR A 102 0.29 15.74 13.64
C TYR A 102 0.79 14.79 12.54
N GLY A 103 1.06 13.54 12.91
CA GLY A 103 1.25 12.43 11.99
C GLY A 103 0.34 11.24 12.36
N LEU A 104 0.32 10.21 11.52
CA LEU A 104 -0.46 8.99 11.75
C LEU A 104 0.35 7.92 12.50
N LEU A 105 -0.30 7.31 13.49
CA LEU A 105 0.14 6.12 14.20
C LEU A 105 -0.82 4.97 13.88
N ILE A 106 -0.33 3.91 13.26
CA ILE A 106 -1.16 2.80 12.77
C ILE A 106 -1.22 1.68 13.82
N HIS A 107 -2.44 1.23 14.13
CA HIS A 107 -2.72 0.11 15.03
C HIS A 107 -3.01 -1.20 14.29
N ASP A 108 -3.74 -1.13 13.17
CA ASP A 108 -3.98 -2.26 12.29
C ASP A 108 -4.19 -1.83 10.83
N GLY A 109 -3.99 -2.76 9.91
CA GLY A 109 -4.22 -2.58 8.47
C GLY A 109 -4.79 -3.86 7.88
N TYR A 110 -4.10 -4.46 6.93
CA TYR A 110 -4.46 -5.79 6.47
C TYR A 110 -4.40 -6.81 7.62
N ARG A 111 -5.54 -7.47 7.87
CA ARG A 111 -5.72 -8.55 8.84
C ARG A 111 -6.04 -9.84 8.09
N PRO A 112 -5.26 -10.92 8.20
CA PRO A 112 -5.62 -12.19 7.58
C PRO A 112 -6.97 -12.68 8.12
N TRP A 113 -7.82 -13.25 7.26
CA TRP A 113 -9.16 -13.70 7.65
C TRP A 113 -9.18 -14.63 8.88
N TYR A 114 -8.19 -15.53 9.04
CA TYR A 114 -8.14 -16.40 10.22
C TYR A 114 -8.07 -15.62 11.53
N VAL A 115 -7.47 -14.42 11.55
CA VAL A 115 -7.42 -13.56 12.74
C VAL A 115 -8.80 -12.97 13.04
N THR A 116 -9.56 -12.59 12.01
CA THR A 116 -10.97 -12.19 12.17
C THR A 116 -11.80 -13.33 12.76
N LYS A 117 -11.59 -14.57 12.30
CA LYS A 117 -12.23 -15.75 12.92
C LYS A 117 -11.81 -15.90 14.38
N MET A 118 -10.53 -15.78 14.71
CA MET A 118 -10.07 -15.83 16.11
C MET A 118 -10.74 -14.75 16.97
N PHE A 119 -10.85 -13.51 16.48
CA PHE A 119 -11.51 -12.42 17.20
C PHE A 119 -12.97 -12.74 17.50
N TRP A 120 -13.70 -13.21 16.50
CA TRP A 120 -15.11 -13.58 16.64
C TRP A 120 -15.32 -14.72 17.64
N GLU A 121 -14.54 -15.79 17.54
CA GLU A 121 -14.67 -16.99 18.38
C GLU A 121 -14.18 -16.74 19.82
N ALA A 122 -13.26 -15.79 20.01
CA ALA A 122 -12.78 -15.40 21.34
C ALA A 122 -13.72 -14.43 22.07
N THR A 123 -14.50 -13.64 21.32
CA THR A 123 -15.30 -12.54 21.87
C THR A 123 -16.65 -13.06 22.41
N PRO A 124 -17.03 -12.71 23.66
CA PRO A 124 -18.33 -13.02 24.21
C PRO A 124 -19.48 -12.54 23.30
N PRO A 125 -20.58 -13.31 23.16
CA PRO A 125 -21.68 -12.99 22.24
C PRO A 125 -22.20 -11.55 22.37
N GLU A 126 -22.33 -11.04 23.58
CA GLU A 126 -22.81 -9.69 23.89
C GLU A 126 -21.87 -8.56 23.41
N LYS A 127 -20.62 -8.88 23.08
CA LYS A 127 -19.61 -7.94 22.55
C LYS A 127 -19.34 -8.12 21.06
N ARG A 128 -19.98 -9.10 20.40
CA ARG A 128 -19.71 -9.42 18.99
C ARG A 128 -20.05 -8.29 18.01
N ALA A 129 -20.85 -7.31 18.42
CA ALA A 129 -21.11 -6.11 17.62
C ALA A 129 -19.83 -5.32 17.27
N PHE A 130 -18.75 -5.45 18.06
CA PHE A 130 -17.46 -4.78 17.86
C PHE A 130 -16.42 -5.64 17.13
N VAL A 131 -16.79 -6.84 16.67
CA VAL A 131 -15.88 -7.69 15.89
C VAL A 131 -16.58 -8.19 14.64
N ALA A 132 -15.89 -8.14 13.51
CA ALA A 132 -16.47 -8.56 12.23
C ALA A 132 -16.80 -10.05 12.22
N ASP A 133 -17.97 -10.40 11.69
CA ASP A 133 -18.39 -11.78 11.48
C ASP A 133 -17.53 -12.44 10.38
N PRO A 134 -16.77 -13.52 10.68
CA PRO A 134 -15.93 -14.20 9.70
C PRO A 134 -16.73 -14.80 8.54
N ALA A 135 -18.02 -15.05 8.69
CA ALA A 135 -18.89 -15.55 7.61
C ALA A 135 -19.04 -14.52 6.46
N THR A 136 -18.95 -13.22 6.78
CA THR A 136 -19.00 -12.14 5.78
C THR A 136 -17.66 -11.44 5.58
N GLY A 137 -16.70 -11.71 6.47
CA GLY A 137 -15.36 -11.16 6.47
C GLY A 137 -15.30 -9.70 6.93
N SER A 138 -14.08 -9.16 6.95
CA SER A 138 -13.79 -7.78 7.33
C SER A 138 -13.18 -7.00 6.17
N ARG A 139 -13.36 -5.68 6.15
CA ARG A 139 -12.64 -4.79 5.23
C ARG A 139 -11.13 -4.81 5.48
N HIS A 140 -10.69 -5.13 6.70
CA HIS A 140 -9.28 -5.43 6.98
C HIS A 140 -8.78 -6.65 6.20
N ASN A 141 -9.60 -7.69 6.01
CA ASN A 141 -9.21 -8.87 5.22
C ASN A 141 -9.02 -8.54 3.75
N ARG A 142 -9.66 -7.47 3.28
CA ARG A 142 -9.55 -6.96 1.91
C ARG A 142 -8.36 -6.01 1.75
N GLY A 143 -7.65 -5.67 2.83
CA GLY A 143 -6.55 -4.70 2.84
C GLY A 143 -7.01 -3.25 2.62
N CYS A 144 -8.30 -2.98 2.88
CA CYS A 144 -8.93 -1.70 2.60
C CYS A 144 -9.48 -1.02 3.85
N ALA A 145 -9.17 -1.51 5.05
CA ALA A 145 -9.43 -0.82 6.30
C ALA A 145 -8.12 -0.56 7.05
N VAL A 146 -8.12 0.52 7.82
CA VAL A 146 -6.99 0.90 8.68
C VAL A 146 -7.52 1.39 10.01
N ASP A 147 -6.89 0.93 11.08
CA ASP A 147 -7.13 1.41 12.45
C ASP A 147 -5.95 2.28 12.86
N LEU A 148 -6.22 3.50 13.29
CA LEU A 148 -5.15 4.46 13.57
C LEU A 148 -5.56 5.58 14.54
N THR A 149 -4.55 6.29 15.02
CA THR A 149 -4.69 7.54 15.76
C THR A 149 -3.68 8.58 15.25
N LEU A 150 -3.73 9.78 15.83
CA LEU A 150 -2.73 10.82 15.63
C LEU A 150 -1.55 10.63 16.60
N TYR A 151 -0.38 11.10 16.19
CA TYR A 151 0.70 11.44 17.11
C TYR A 151 1.12 12.89 16.91
N ASP A 152 1.50 13.56 17.98
CA ASP A 152 1.97 14.95 17.95
C ASP A 152 3.43 14.99 17.44
N LEU A 153 3.70 15.83 16.44
CA LEU A 153 5.02 15.90 15.80
C LEU A 153 6.10 16.50 16.72
N LYS A 154 5.72 17.36 17.67
CA LYS A 154 6.68 18.03 18.57
C LYS A 154 7.17 17.10 19.67
N THR A 155 6.25 16.37 20.28
CA THR A 155 6.49 15.47 21.42
C THR A 155 6.75 14.04 20.97
N GLY A 156 6.31 13.67 19.77
CA GLY A 156 6.36 12.30 19.26
C GLY A 156 5.35 11.36 19.92
N ARG A 157 4.47 11.85 20.80
CA ARG A 157 3.54 11.03 21.58
C ARG A 157 2.23 10.80 20.84
N ALA A 158 1.62 9.63 21.05
CA ALA A 158 0.27 9.36 20.58
C ALA A 158 -0.73 10.34 21.23
N VAL A 159 -1.69 10.80 20.44
CA VAL A 159 -2.79 11.65 20.90
C VAL A 159 -3.77 10.80 21.69
N GLU A 160 -4.20 11.31 22.84
CA GLU A 160 -5.30 10.74 23.61
C GLU A 160 -6.63 11.08 22.95
N MET A 161 -7.49 10.08 22.85
CA MET A 161 -8.79 10.17 22.18
C MET A 161 -9.91 9.90 23.20
N PRO A 162 -11.19 10.14 22.85
CA PRO A 162 -12.30 10.00 23.81
C PRO A 162 -12.46 8.60 24.43
N SER A 163 -11.94 7.56 23.77
CA SER A 163 -11.89 6.17 24.24
C SER A 163 -10.56 5.52 23.88
N LEU A 164 -10.31 4.34 24.44
CA LEU A 164 -9.16 3.52 24.07
C LEU A 164 -9.39 2.84 22.71
N TYR A 165 -8.30 2.48 22.04
CA TYR A 165 -8.37 1.58 20.87
C TYR A 165 -8.91 0.20 21.29
N ASP A 166 -9.69 -0.43 20.41
CA ASP A 166 -10.43 -1.69 20.65
C ASP A 166 -11.46 -1.62 21.80
N GLU A 167 -11.78 -0.42 22.32
CA GLU A 167 -12.76 -0.30 23.40
C GLU A 167 -14.16 -0.67 22.91
N MET A 168 -14.73 -1.74 23.47
CA MET A 168 -16.07 -2.22 23.13
C MET A 168 -17.13 -1.48 23.96
N SER A 169 -17.28 -0.19 23.73
CA SER A 169 -18.22 0.69 24.46
C SER A 169 -18.78 1.81 23.57
N PRO A 170 -19.88 2.47 23.97
CA PRO A 170 -20.41 3.64 23.25
C PRO A 170 -19.42 4.81 23.11
N ARG A 171 -18.35 4.84 23.92
CA ARG A 171 -17.32 5.89 23.85
C ARG A 171 -16.51 5.83 22.55
N SER A 172 -16.55 4.69 21.86
CA SER A 172 -15.84 4.43 20.62
C SER A 172 -16.52 5.04 19.40
N ALA A 173 -17.77 5.49 19.51
CA ALA A 173 -18.48 6.11 18.40
C ALA A 173 -17.76 7.39 17.91
N PRO A 174 -17.66 7.63 16.58
CA PRO A 174 -17.06 8.83 16.01
C PRO A 174 -17.74 10.14 16.39
N ASP A 175 -18.98 10.09 16.86
CA ASP A 175 -19.76 11.25 17.30
C ASP A 175 -19.97 11.29 18.82
N TYR A 176 -19.33 10.38 19.59
CA TYR A 176 -19.44 10.33 21.04
C TYR A 176 -19.20 11.72 21.66
N PRO A 177 -20.15 12.27 22.45
CA PRO A 177 -20.08 13.65 22.91
C PRO A 177 -19.15 13.86 24.13
N GLY A 178 -18.74 12.78 24.80
CA GLY A 178 -17.87 12.84 25.97
C GLY A 178 -16.41 13.19 25.67
N GLY A 179 -15.56 13.05 26.69
CA GLY A 179 -14.15 13.46 26.62
C GLY A 179 -13.96 14.98 26.70
N THR A 180 -12.72 15.43 26.53
CA THR A 180 -12.38 16.85 26.50
C THR A 180 -12.69 17.47 25.15
N ALA A 181 -12.85 18.80 25.10
CA ALA A 181 -13.00 19.52 23.83
C ALA A 181 -11.80 19.29 22.89
N GLY A 182 -10.59 19.15 23.44
CA GLY A 182 -9.38 18.82 22.68
C GLY A 182 -9.45 17.43 22.04
N GLN A 183 -9.87 16.41 22.79
CA GLN A 183 -10.04 15.05 22.28
C GLN A 183 -11.04 14.99 21.11
N ARG A 184 -12.22 15.62 21.27
CA ARG A 184 -13.21 15.70 20.19
C ARG A 184 -12.68 16.42 18.96
N ARG A 185 -12.06 17.59 19.13
CA ARG A 185 -11.44 18.34 18.03
C ARG A 185 -10.40 17.51 17.27
N LEU A 186 -9.57 16.75 17.97
CA LEU A 186 -8.53 15.93 17.34
C LEU A 186 -9.07 14.68 16.66
N ARG A 187 -10.11 14.05 17.22
CA ARG A 187 -10.89 13.01 16.54
C ARG A 187 -11.51 13.52 15.25
N ASP A 188 -12.12 14.71 15.28
CA ASP A 188 -12.78 15.29 14.12
C ASP A 188 -11.77 15.74 13.05
N LEU A 189 -10.59 16.23 13.47
CA LEU A 189 -9.46 16.52 12.58
C LEU A 189 -8.97 15.24 11.88
N LEU A 190 -8.79 14.15 12.64
CA LEU A 190 -8.38 12.87 12.09
C LEU A 190 -9.40 12.38 11.05
N ARG A 191 -10.68 12.34 11.43
CA ARG A 191 -11.77 11.96 10.54
C ARG A 191 -11.77 12.78 9.26
N SER A 192 -11.72 14.10 9.37
CA SER A 192 -11.73 15.01 8.22
C SER A 192 -10.55 14.78 7.28
N ALA A 193 -9.35 14.54 7.81
CA ALA A 193 -8.15 14.29 7.01
C ALA A 193 -8.23 12.95 6.26
N MET A 194 -8.78 11.91 6.90
CA MET A 194 -8.98 10.60 6.29
C MET A 194 -10.08 10.65 5.23
N GLU A 195 -11.23 11.26 5.52
CA GLU A 195 -12.36 11.36 4.60
C GLU A 195 -12.04 12.18 3.35
N ALA A 196 -11.19 13.21 3.47
CA ALA A 196 -10.67 13.97 2.33
C ALA A 196 -9.89 13.11 1.31
N GLU A 197 -9.37 11.95 1.73
CA GLU A 197 -8.57 11.05 0.89
C GLU A 197 -9.32 9.77 0.47
N GLY A 198 -10.64 9.78 0.61
CA GLY A 198 -11.52 8.69 0.15
C GLY A 198 -11.63 7.54 1.14
N PHE A 199 -11.34 7.77 2.41
CA PHE A 199 -11.76 6.88 3.48
C PHE A 199 -13.14 7.29 4.03
N LYS A 200 -13.77 6.38 4.77
CA LYS A 200 -15.00 6.65 5.53
C LYS A 200 -14.84 6.07 6.92
N VAL A 201 -15.14 6.86 7.96
CA VAL A 201 -15.12 6.36 9.34
C VAL A 201 -16.20 5.31 9.56
N PHE A 202 -15.89 4.28 10.35
CA PHE A 202 -16.89 3.30 10.77
C PHE A 202 -17.81 3.91 11.83
N PRO A 203 -19.15 3.76 11.73
CA PRO A 203 -20.08 4.44 12.65
C PRO A 203 -19.90 4.08 14.14
N GLU A 204 -19.30 2.95 14.45
CA GLU A 204 -19.13 2.45 15.82
C GLU A 204 -17.70 2.67 16.38
N GLU A 205 -16.74 3.03 15.53
CA GLU A 205 -15.30 3.06 15.88
C GLU A 205 -14.58 4.29 15.28
N TRP A 206 -14.22 5.26 16.12
CA TRP A 206 -13.58 6.51 15.69
C TRP A 206 -12.20 6.32 15.05
N TRP A 207 -11.52 5.21 15.33
CA TRP A 207 -10.19 4.88 14.80
C TRP A 207 -10.23 4.15 13.46
N HIS A 208 -11.38 3.59 13.08
CA HIS A 208 -11.51 2.67 11.94
C HIS A 208 -11.96 3.40 10.68
N PHE A 209 -11.20 3.21 9.60
CA PHE A 209 -11.44 3.87 8.32
C PHE A 209 -11.46 2.89 7.16
N ASP A 210 -12.61 2.82 6.48
CA ASP A 210 -12.83 2.03 5.27
C ASP A 210 -12.45 2.83 4.02
N TYR A 211 -11.56 2.31 3.18
CA TYR A 211 -11.24 2.88 1.88
C TYR A 211 -12.37 2.63 0.89
N LYS A 212 -12.80 3.65 0.15
CA LYS A 212 -13.97 3.64 -0.75
C LYS A 212 -14.10 2.43 -1.68
N ASP A 213 -12.98 1.88 -2.17
CA ASP A 213 -12.95 0.80 -3.14
C ASP A 213 -12.93 -0.61 -2.52
N TRP A 214 -13.16 -0.75 -1.20
CA TRP A 214 -13.02 -2.03 -0.49
C TRP A 214 -13.81 -3.18 -1.12
N ARG A 215 -14.99 -2.90 -1.69
CA ARG A 215 -15.85 -3.90 -2.36
C ARG A 215 -15.22 -4.53 -3.61
N ARG A 216 -14.24 -3.86 -4.21
CA ARG A 216 -13.54 -4.32 -5.42
C ARG A 216 -12.44 -5.35 -5.12
N TYR A 217 -12.17 -5.64 -3.85
CA TYR A 217 -11.14 -6.58 -3.43
C TYR A 217 -11.76 -7.73 -2.67
N ARG A 218 -11.31 -8.97 -2.96
CA ARG A 218 -11.73 -10.17 -2.21
C ARG A 218 -11.13 -10.24 -0.82
N ILE A 219 -11.70 -11.07 0.03
CA ILE A 219 -11.16 -11.49 1.33
C ILE A 219 -9.84 -12.23 1.10
N VAL A 220 -8.79 -11.81 1.80
CA VAL A 220 -7.45 -12.41 1.74
C VAL A 220 -7.13 -13.10 3.07
N ASN A 221 -6.50 -14.28 2.98
CA ASN A 221 -6.10 -15.09 4.15
C ASN A 221 -4.60 -15.48 4.09
N VAL A 222 -3.75 -14.53 3.71
CA VAL A 222 -2.30 -14.73 3.62
C VAL A 222 -1.62 -14.30 4.93
N PRO A 223 -0.92 -15.20 5.65
CA PRO A 223 -0.16 -14.86 6.85
C PRO A 223 1.01 -13.89 6.58
N PHE A 224 1.41 -13.12 7.59
CA PHE A 224 2.42 -12.06 7.47
C PHE A 224 3.81 -12.57 7.06
N GLU A 225 4.17 -13.79 7.45
CA GLU A 225 5.43 -14.46 7.10
C GLU A 225 5.53 -14.67 5.58
N LYS A 226 4.38 -14.85 4.91
CA LYS A 226 4.31 -15.03 3.46
C LYS A 226 4.35 -13.68 2.71
N LEU A 227 3.79 -12.62 3.28
CA LEU A 227 3.81 -11.27 2.69
C LEU A 227 5.23 -10.69 2.61
N THR A 228 6.03 -10.92 3.65
CA THR A 228 7.44 -10.45 3.69
C THR A 228 8.34 -11.22 2.71
N ARG A 229 8.04 -12.50 2.44
CA ARG A 229 8.79 -13.35 1.51
C ARG A 229 8.42 -13.18 0.04
N ALA A 230 7.19 -12.80 -0.30
CA ALA A 230 6.72 -12.67 -1.68
C ALA A 230 7.53 -11.67 -2.54
N ARG A 231 8.28 -10.76 -1.90
CA ARG A 231 9.20 -9.85 -2.59
C ARG A 231 10.55 -10.51 -2.97
N ARG A 232 11.01 -11.52 -2.21
CA ARG A 232 12.23 -12.29 -2.55
C ARG A 232 12.05 -13.19 -3.79
N LEU A 233 10.83 -13.66 -4.06
CA LEU A 233 10.56 -14.53 -5.21
C LEU A 233 10.37 -13.73 -6.52
N ARG A 234 9.75 -12.54 -6.48
CA ARG A 234 9.66 -11.65 -7.66
C ARG A 234 11.03 -11.16 -8.14
N GLY A 235 12.00 -11.03 -7.24
CA GLY A 235 13.40 -10.72 -7.58
C GLY A 235 14.19 -11.89 -8.19
N LYS A 236 13.75 -13.15 -8.02
CA LYS A 236 14.42 -14.32 -8.59
C LYS A 236 13.89 -14.70 -9.99
N TYR A 237 12.62 -14.46 -10.27
CA TYR A 237 12.00 -14.78 -11.57
C TYR A 237 12.09 -13.66 -12.62
N SER A 238 12.71 -12.52 -12.30
CA SER A 238 12.92 -11.40 -13.24
C SER A 238 14.34 -11.35 -13.84
N ALA A 239 15.21 -12.30 -13.50
CA ALA A 239 16.57 -12.40 -14.02
C ALA A 239 16.71 -13.66 -14.89
N GLY A 240 16.07 -13.66 -16.05
CA GLY A 240 16.03 -14.89 -16.86
C GLY A 240 15.44 -14.76 -18.26
N ARG A 241 15.70 -13.67 -18.98
CA ARG A 241 15.71 -13.65 -20.45
C ARG A 241 16.76 -12.65 -20.93
N ARG A 242 18.03 -13.02 -20.78
CA ARG A 242 19.09 -12.45 -21.60
C ARG A 242 18.87 -12.96 -23.02
N CYS A 243 18.68 -12.05 -23.98
CA CYS A 243 18.82 -12.41 -25.38
C CYS A 243 20.30 -12.76 -25.60
N SER A 244 20.59 -14.01 -25.98
CA SER A 244 21.91 -14.36 -26.52
C SER A 244 22.12 -13.65 -27.85
N PRO A 245 23.29 -13.05 -28.12
CA PRO A 245 23.62 -12.54 -29.43
C PRO A 245 24.51 -13.57 -30.15
N ILE A 246 23.92 -14.62 -30.73
CA ILE A 246 24.65 -15.43 -31.73
C ILE A 246 23.66 -15.92 -32.78
N ALA A 247 23.63 -15.23 -33.91
CA ALA A 247 23.27 -15.82 -35.19
C ALA A 247 24.35 -15.38 -36.18
N THR A 248 25.41 -16.19 -36.26
CA THR A 248 26.36 -16.16 -37.36
C THR A 248 25.58 -16.55 -38.62
N VAL A 249 25.37 -15.60 -39.52
CA VAL A 249 24.81 -15.88 -40.85
C VAL A 249 25.95 -16.39 -41.72
N ILE A 250 25.92 -17.69 -42.02
CA ILE A 250 26.70 -18.27 -43.12
C ILE A 250 26.01 -17.82 -44.41
N CYS A 251 26.68 -16.97 -45.19
CA CYS A 251 26.31 -16.71 -46.58
C CYS A 251 26.77 -17.90 -47.41
N ASP A 252 25.82 -18.68 -47.96
CA ASP A 252 26.10 -19.49 -49.14
C ASP A 252 25.31 -18.91 -50.32
N SER A 253 26.06 -18.66 -51.38
CA SER A 253 25.64 -18.16 -52.66
C SER A 253 24.85 -19.23 -53.41
N ARG A 254 23.59 -18.94 -53.76
CA ARG A 254 23.00 -19.27 -55.07
C ARG A 254 21.58 -18.70 -55.24
N ASN A 255 21.41 -18.11 -56.42
CA ASN A 255 20.22 -17.50 -57.03
C ASN A 255 18.87 -18.18 -56.74
N HIS A 256 17.85 -17.42 -56.35
CA HIS A 256 16.63 -17.15 -57.15
C HIS A 256 15.58 -16.35 -56.36
N LEU A 257 14.96 -15.37 -57.03
CA LEU A 257 13.84 -14.54 -56.57
C LEU A 257 12.50 -15.30 -56.63
N SER A 258 11.66 -15.14 -55.59
CA SER A 258 10.18 -15.05 -55.71
C SER A 258 9.55 -14.54 -54.39
N PRO A 259 8.52 -13.67 -54.43
CA PRO A 259 7.95 -13.02 -53.23
C PRO A 259 6.68 -13.73 -52.75
N LEU A 260 6.51 -13.93 -51.45
CA LEU A 260 5.18 -14.10 -50.86
C LEU A 260 5.16 -13.74 -49.37
N PHE A 261 4.28 -12.79 -49.09
CA PHE A 261 3.82 -12.35 -47.78
C PHE A 261 3.33 -13.52 -46.91
N ALA A 262 3.82 -13.60 -45.67
CA ALA A 262 3.07 -14.12 -44.53
C ALA A 262 3.77 -13.76 -43.20
N MET A 263 3.68 -12.51 -42.75
CA MET A 263 4.05 -12.18 -41.36
C MET A 263 2.99 -12.71 -40.40
N ARG A 264 3.40 -13.54 -39.44
CA ARG A 264 2.51 -14.07 -38.39
C ARG A 264 2.26 -12.99 -37.32
N LYS A 265 1.02 -12.89 -36.82
CA LYS A 265 0.51 -11.92 -35.82
C LYS A 265 1.48 -11.50 -34.68
N PRO A 266 2.30 -12.36 -34.07
CA PRO A 266 3.23 -11.90 -33.02
C PRO A 266 4.33 -10.95 -33.49
N GLN A 267 4.68 -10.93 -34.79
CA GLN A 267 5.71 -10.04 -35.34
C GLN A 267 5.17 -8.62 -35.59
N LEU A 268 3.91 -8.50 -35.99
CA LEU A 268 3.22 -7.21 -36.17
C LEU A 268 3.07 -6.44 -34.85
N LEU A 269 2.90 -7.16 -33.73
CA LEU A 269 2.76 -6.59 -32.40
C LEU A 269 4.08 -6.02 -31.84
N CYS A 270 5.22 -6.59 -32.22
CA CYS A 270 6.54 -6.02 -31.93
C CYS A 270 6.78 -4.73 -32.74
N PHE A 271 6.39 -4.73 -34.02
CA PHE A 271 6.52 -3.59 -34.92
C PHE A 271 5.74 -2.36 -34.42
N LEU A 272 4.48 -2.56 -34.01
CA LEU A 272 3.62 -1.48 -33.51
C LEU A 272 4.10 -0.92 -32.16
N LYS A 273 4.61 -1.78 -31.27
CA LYS A 273 5.14 -1.33 -29.96
C LYS A 273 6.43 -0.52 -30.08
N PHE A 274 7.31 -0.87 -31.03
CA PHE A 274 8.55 -0.13 -31.24
C PHE A 274 8.31 1.23 -31.92
N GLY A 275 7.38 1.27 -32.90
CA GLY A 275 6.99 2.51 -33.58
C GLY A 275 6.34 3.54 -32.66
N MET A 276 5.42 3.12 -31.77
CA MET A 276 4.79 4.02 -30.78
C MET A 276 5.77 4.54 -29.72
N MET A 277 6.86 3.82 -29.45
CA MET A 277 7.87 4.23 -28.46
C MET A 277 8.81 5.30 -29.02
N CYS A 278 9.12 5.28 -30.31
CA CYS A 278 9.97 6.29 -30.98
C CYS A 278 9.24 7.63 -31.22
N LEU A 279 7.92 7.61 -31.46
CA LEU A 279 7.12 8.83 -31.62
C LEU A 279 6.95 9.63 -30.31
N LYS A 280 7.04 8.99 -29.14
CA LYS A 280 6.94 9.66 -27.83
C LYS A 280 8.23 10.35 -27.37
N THR A 281 9.39 9.97 -27.91
CA THR A 281 10.69 10.49 -27.45
C THR A 281 11.28 11.58 -28.35
N ARG A 282 10.57 12.00 -29.42
CA ARG A 282 11.03 12.98 -30.44
C ARG A 282 12.44 12.70 -30.98
N ASN A 283 12.90 11.45 -30.95
CA ASN A 283 14.24 11.07 -31.33
C ASN A 283 14.24 10.41 -32.72
N LEU A 284 13.98 11.21 -33.77
CA LEU A 284 13.86 10.74 -35.17
C LEU A 284 15.16 10.16 -35.76
N ARG A 285 16.30 10.39 -35.12
CA ARG A 285 17.62 9.97 -35.63
C ARG A 285 17.79 8.45 -35.64
N MET A 286 17.19 7.74 -34.68
CA MET A 286 17.19 6.28 -34.63
C MET A 286 16.27 5.63 -35.68
N PHE A 287 15.31 6.38 -36.22
CA PHE A 287 14.36 5.86 -37.20
C PHE A 287 14.98 5.84 -38.61
N PHE A 288 15.80 6.84 -38.96
CA PHE A 288 16.46 6.90 -40.27
C PHE A 288 17.63 5.92 -40.42
N ASP A 289 18.43 5.74 -39.36
CA ASP A 289 19.60 4.86 -39.38
C ASP A 289 19.24 3.36 -39.45
N PHE A 290 17.99 3.00 -39.13
CA PHE A 290 17.49 1.62 -39.24
C PHE A 290 16.93 1.28 -40.64
N PHE A 291 16.50 2.29 -41.41
CA PHE A 291 15.82 2.07 -42.70
C PHE A 291 16.67 2.41 -43.94
N TYR A 292 17.78 3.14 -43.81
CA TYR A 292 18.65 3.49 -44.94
C TYR A 292 20.14 3.39 -44.58
N PRO A 293 20.79 2.23 -44.77
CA PRO A 293 22.24 2.17 -44.72
C PRO A 293 22.81 2.64 -46.07
N TYR A 294 23.60 3.71 -46.03
CA TYR A 294 24.52 4.17 -47.07
C TYR A 294 23.93 4.86 -48.32
N SER A 295 24.12 6.19 -48.40
CA SER A 295 24.59 6.84 -49.63
C SER A 295 25.28 8.18 -49.34
N ALA A 296 26.51 8.28 -49.87
CA ALA A 296 27.29 9.47 -50.26
C ALA A 296 27.42 10.68 -49.31
N ARG A 297 28.67 10.91 -48.83
CA ARG A 297 29.16 12.25 -48.44
C ARG A 297 29.30 13.14 -49.68
N PRO A 298 29.19 14.46 -49.54
CA PRO A 298 30.37 15.26 -49.87
C PRO A 298 30.68 16.44 -48.91
N SER A 299 31.99 16.54 -48.64
CA SER A 299 32.88 17.72 -48.59
C SER A 299 32.64 18.92 -47.67
N ALA A 300 33.75 19.33 -47.04
CA ALA A 300 33.96 20.45 -46.14
C ALA A 300 34.00 21.83 -46.84
N SER A 301 33.48 22.86 -46.15
CA SER A 301 33.96 24.26 -46.03
C SER A 301 32.79 25.05 -45.37
N LYS A 302 32.87 26.01 -44.45
CA LYS A 302 33.87 27.00 -44.03
C LYS A 302 33.62 27.33 -42.54
N ARG A 303 34.69 27.68 -41.83
CA ARG A 303 34.67 28.51 -40.62
C ARG A 303 34.02 29.87 -40.89
N ARG A 304 33.25 30.40 -39.93
CA ARG A 304 33.44 31.75 -39.37
C ARG A 304 32.65 31.90 -38.07
N GLU A 305 33.31 32.60 -37.16
CA GLU A 305 33.01 32.83 -35.74
C GLU A 305 32.13 34.10 -35.57
N PRO A 306 31.88 34.62 -34.35
CA PRO A 306 30.55 35.01 -33.88
C PRO A 306 30.28 36.53 -34.01
N TYR A 307 29.01 36.94 -33.87
CA TYR A 307 28.69 38.33 -33.53
C TYR A 307 27.77 38.40 -32.31
N ASN A 308 28.24 39.24 -31.40
CA ASN A 308 27.68 39.59 -30.11
C ASN A 308 27.03 40.99 -30.23
N LEU A 309 26.23 41.35 -29.22
CA LEU A 309 25.76 42.70 -28.85
C LEU A 309 24.53 43.27 -29.58
N GLY A 310 23.56 43.73 -28.77
CA GLY A 310 22.45 44.56 -29.24
C GLY A 310 21.33 44.77 -28.24
N VAL A 311 21.64 45.38 -27.10
CA VAL A 311 20.66 45.99 -26.16
C VAL A 311 19.76 46.99 -26.90
N ARG A 312 18.46 47.01 -26.61
CA ARG A 312 17.65 48.23 -26.51
C ARG A 312 16.36 48.00 -25.71
N LYS A 313 16.11 48.95 -24.81
CA LYS A 313 14.95 49.12 -23.94
C LYS A 313 13.76 49.77 -24.67
N GLU A 314 12.59 49.55 -24.08
CA GLU A 314 11.43 50.47 -23.96
C GLU A 314 10.51 50.70 -25.17
N PRO A 315 9.23 51.09 -24.97
CA PRO A 315 8.68 51.98 -23.91
C PRO A 315 8.11 51.30 -22.66
#